data_AF-A0A068YFU0-F1
#
_entry.id   AF-A0A068YFU0-F1
#
_cell.length_a   1.000
_cell.length_b   1.000
_cell.length_c   1.000
_cell.angle_alpha   90.00
_cell.angle_beta   90.00
_cell.angle_gamma   90.00
#
_symmetry.space_group_name_H-M   'P 1'
#
loop_
_entity.id
_entity.type
_entity.pdbx_description
1 polymer ?
#
loop_
_entity_poly.entity_id
_entity_poly.type
_entity_poly.pdbx_seq_one_letter_code
_entity_poly.pdbx_strand_id
1 'polypeptide(L)'
;MYIYYCWECHFIYFNQDDILEHFRGAHYDECLRICPVCLEQFDSIGELLLHQKTAAHSGCNLCGETFPYFSSHVAHYLDVHCRVIRRPDDIRYMCFECFEEFLNLRSVQDHLSLQHGAMWFTLLL
;
A
#
# COMPACT_ATOMS: atom_id res chain seq x y z
N MET A 1 19.35 8.81 -7.46
CA MET A 1 19.15 7.46 -8.01
C MET A 1 18.33 6.73 -6.97
N TYR A 2 17.05 6.49 -7.24
CA TYR A 2 16.18 5.80 -6.29
C TYR A 2 16.43 4.29 -6.40
N ILE A 3 16.53 3.63 -5.27
CA ILE A 3 16.62 2.17 -5.18
C ILE A 3 15.21 1.68 -4.90
N TYR A 4 14.79 0.66 -5.64
CA TYR A 4 13.51 -0.01 -5.44
C TYR A 4 13.76 -1.36 -4.81
N TYR A 5 13.01 -1.75 -3.77
CA TYR A 5 13.13 -3.08 -3.18
C TYR A 5 11.77 -3.80 -3.18
N CYS A 6 11.76 -5.12 -3.38
CA CYS A 6 10.57 -5.93 -3.23
C CYS A 6 10.44 -6.43 -1.78
N TRP A 7 9.34 -6.12 -1.08
CA TRP A 7 9.16 -6.56 0.32
C TRP A 7 8.81 -8.04 0.47
N GLU A 8 8.33 -8.68 -0.59
CA GLU A 8 7.96 -10.10 -0.57
C GLU A 8 9.19 -11.00 -0.61
N CYS A 9 10.18 -10.66 -1.44
CA CYS A 9 11.37 -11.49 -1.68
C CYS A 9 12.71 -10.77 -1.44
N HIS A 10 12.68 -9.50 -1.03
CA HIS A 10 13.84 -8.67 -0.66
C HIS A 10 14.86 -8.43 -1.79
N PHE A 11 14.47 -8.63 -3.05
CA PHE A 11 15.30 -8.27 -4.21
C PHE A 11 15.34 -6.76 -4.44
N ILE A 12 16.48 -6.29 -4.96
CA ILE A 12 16.76 -4.86 -5.20
C ILE A 12 16.79 -4.57 -6.70
N TYR A 13 16.21 -3.45 -7.09
CA TYR A 13 16.07 -2.96 -8.45
C TYR A 13 16.49 -1.48 -8.52
N PHE A 14 16.96 -1.04 -9.70
CA PHE A 14 17.52 0.30 -9.90
C PHE A 14 16.61 1.24 -10.70
N ASN A 15 15.49 0.73 -11.22
CA ASN A 15 14.46 1.51 -11.87
C ASN A 15 13.07 0.93 -11.55
N GLN A 16 12.05 1.75 -11.79
CA GLN A 16 10.67 1.42 -11.48
C GLN A 16 10.10 0.31 -12.38
N ASP A 17 10.50 0.27 -13.65
CA ASP A 17 9.97 -0.71 -14.60
C ASP A 17 10.40 -2.13 -14.21
N ASP A 18 11.65 -2.33 -13.79
CA ASP A 18 12.19 -3.63 -13.40
C ASP A 18 11.46 -4.23 -12.19
N ILE A 19 11.19 -3.42 -11.14
CA ILE A 19 10.46 -3.91 -9.97
C ILE A 19 9.00 -4.21 -10.31
N LEU A 20 8.37 -3.42 -11.19
CA LEU A 20 7.00 -3.65 -11.64
C LEU A 20 6.88 -4.92 -12.49
N GLU A 21 7.84 -5.20 -13.38
CA GLU A 21 7.89 -6.45 -14.13
C GLU A 21 8.14 -7.64 -13.20
N HIS A 22 9.08 -7.51 -12.25
CA HIS A 22 9.34 -8.54 -11.26
C HIS A 22 8.09 -8.86 -10.44
N PHE A 23 7.43 -7.85 -9.85
CA PHE A 23 6.24 -8.07 -9.04
C PHE A 23 5.14 -8.71 -9.89
N ARG A 24 4.96 -8.25 -11.13
CA ARG A 24 4.01 -8.83 -12.10
C ARG A 24 4.28 -10.29 -12.43
N GLY A 25 5.54 -10.72 -12.51
CA GLY A 25 5.91 -12.09 -12.86
C GLY A 25 6.03 -13.04 -11.68
N ALA A 26 6.43 -12.54 -10.50
CA ALA A 26 6.80 -13.38 -9.36
C ALA A 26 5.76 -13.41 -8.24
N HIS A 27 4.97 -12.36 -8.08
CA HIS A 27 4.09 -12.18 -6.93
C HIS A 27 2.64 -11.87 -7.31
N TYR A 28 2.39 -11.36 -8.51
CA TYR A 28 1.10 -10.85 -8.98
C TYR A 28 -0.08 -11.78 -8.72
N ASP A 29 0.00 -13.04 -9.16
CA ASP A 29 -1.13 -13.97 -9.06
C ASP A 29 -1.42 -14.41 -7.62
N GLU A 30 -0.41 -14.47 -6.76
CA GLU A 30 -0.58 -14.84 -5.36
C GLU A 30 -1.01 -13.63 -4.51
N CYS A 31 -0.38 -12.47 -4.72
CA CYS A 31 -0.65 -11.23 -4.01
C CYS A 31 -1.98 -10.57 -4.38
N LEU A 32 -2.44 -10.66 -5.63
CA LEU A 32 -3.73 -10.10 -6.06
C LEU A 32 -4.93 -11.01 -5.79
N ARG A 33 -4.70 -12.14 -5.15
CA ARG A 33 -5.75 -13.03 -4.67
C ARG A 33 -5.85 -13.03 -3.16
N ILE A 34 -5.01 -12.29 -2.44
CA ILE A 34 -5.06 -12.20 -0.98
C ILE A 34 -5.55 -10.82 -0.58
N CYS A 35 -6.55 -10.76 0.30
CA CYS A 35 -6.95 -9.50 0.91
C CYS A 35 -5.82 -9.03 1.82
N PRO A 36 -5.23 -7.85 1.58
CA PRO A 36 -4.09 -7.41 2.37
C PRO A 36 -4.43 -6.98 3.79
N VAL A 37 -5.73 -6.88 4.11
CA VAL A 37 -6.21 -6.46 5.42
C VAL A 37 -6.52 -7.67 6.32
N CYS A 38 -7.32 -8.63 5.83
CA CYS A 38 -7.68 -9.82 6.60
C CYS A 38 -6.89 -11.08 6.22
N LEU A 39 -6.01 -11.00 5.21
CA LEU A 39 -5.20 -12.10 4.67
C LEU A 39 -6.02 -13.27 4.08
N GLU A 40 -7.30 -13.05 3.81
CA GLU A 40 -8.17 -14.04 3.15
C GLU A 40 -7.78 -14.20 1.68
N GLN A 41 -7.65 -15.44 1.21
CA GLN A 41 -7.32 -15.78 -0.17
C GLN A 41 -8.60 -16.05 -0.99
N PHE A 42 -8.64 -15.55 -2.22
CA PHE A 42 -9.73 -15.64 -3.18
C PHE A 42 -9.28 -16.40 -4.42
N ASP A 43 -10.22 -17.02 -5.14
CA ASP A 43 -9.88 -17.80 -6.34
C ASP A 43 -9.62 -16.90 -7.55
N SER A 44 -10.12 -15.66 -7.52
CA SER A 44 -9.92 -14.67 -8.59
C SER A 44 -9.74 -13.23 -8.09
N ILE A 45 -9.10 -12.40 -8.92
CA ILE A 45 -8.97 -10.95 -8.68
C ILE A 45 -10.35 -10.28 -8.57
N GLY A 46 -11.34 -10.73 -9.37
CA GLY A 46 -12.69 -10.17 -9.32
C GLY A 46 -13.39 -10.42 -7.98
N GLU A 47 -13.18 -11.58 -7.37
CA GLU A 47 -13.69 -11.90 -6.04
C GLU A 47 -12.99 -11.08 -4.96
N LEU A 48 -11.67 -10.89 -5.04
CA LEU A 48 -10.96 -10.00 -4.14
C LEU A 48 -11.48 -8.56 -4.24
N LEU A 49 -11.66 -8.03 -5.45
CA LEU A 49 -12.17 -6.66 -5.66
C LEU A 49 -13.61 -6.51 -5.11
N LEU A 50 -14.45 -7.54 -5.27
CA LEU A 50 -15.79 -7.56 -4.69
C LEU A 50 -15.72 -7.61 -3.16
N HIS A 51 -14.87 -8.45 -2.60
CA HIS A 51 -14.59 -8.51 -1.16
C HIS A 51 -14.11 -7.14 -0.66
N GLN A 52 -13.15 -6.50 -1.34
CA GLN A 52 -12.65 -5.18 -0.97
C GLN A 52 -13.74 -4.10 -0.95
N LYS A 53 -14.77 -4.25 -1.79
CA LYS A 53 -15.92 -3.35 -1.91
C LYS A 53 -17.04 -3.65 -0.91
N THR A 54 -17.16 -4.88 -0.42
CA THR A 54 -18.35 -5.33 0.33
C THR A 54 -18.07 -5.86 1.73
N ALA A 55 -16.87 -6.37 1.98
CA ALA A 55 -16.46 -6.84 3.28
C ALA A 55 -16.11 -5.65 4.18
N ALA A 56 -16.61 -5.69 5.41
CA ALA A 56 -16.13 -4.82 6.47
C ALA A 56 -14.67 -5.21 6.77
N HIS A 57 -13.73 -4.37 6.36
CA HIS A 57 -12.31 -4.62 6.54
C HIS A 57 -11.93 -4.52 8.01
N SER A 58 -11.27 -5.55 8.51
CA SER A 58 -10.77 -5.66 9.86
C SER A 58 -9.63 -4.66 10.07
N GLY A 59 -9.91 -3.56 10.79
CA GLY A 59 -8.97 -2.77 11.60
C GLY A 59 -7.71 -2.22 10.93
N CYS A 60 -7.47 -0.91 11.01
CA CYS A 60 -6.12 -0.38 10.83
C CYS A 60 -5.19 -1.01 11.87
N ASN A 61 -4.12 -1.67 11.43
CA ASN A 61 -3.18 -2.36 12.32
C ASN A 61 -2.42 -1.42 13.27
N LEU A 62 -2.43 -0.10 13.02
CA LEU A 62 -1.76 0.90 13.84
C LEU A 62 -2.65 1.46 14.96
N CYS A 63 -3.96 1.64 14.72
CA CYS A 63 -4.87 2.31 15.66
C CYS A 63 -6.12 1.49 16.01
N GLY A 64 -6.35 0.36 15.34
CA GLY A 64 -7.49 -0.53 15.55
C GLY A 64 -8.82 -0.04 14.97
N GLU A 65 -8.87 1.13 14.32
CA GLU A 65 -10.10 1.63 13.69
C GLU A 65 -10.55 0.75 12.54
N THR A 66 -11.83 0.41 12.49
CA THR A 66 -12.40 -0.48 11.45
C THR A 66 -13.04 0.34 10.34
N PHE A 67 -12.87 -0.09 9.10
CA PHE A 67 -13.40 0.63 7.94
C PHE A 67 -14.32 -0.26 7.10
N PRO A 68 -15.44 0.29 6.60
CA PRO A 68 -16.36 -0.47 5.76
C PRO A 68 -15.78 -0.80 4.38
N TYR A 69 -14.75 -0.05 3.93
CA TYR A 69 -14.15 -0.19 2.60
C TYR A 69 -12.64 -0.04 2.66
N PHE A 70 -11.92 -0.73 1.77
CA PHE A 70 -10.46 -0.62 1.65
C PHE A 70 -10.01 0.82 1.34
N SER A 71 -10.74 1.52 0.46
CA SER A 71 -10.46 2.92 0.13
C SER A 71 -10.56 3.85 1.36
N SER A 72 -11.51 3.59 2.26
CA SER A 72 -11.65 4.33 3.52
C SER A 72 -10.50 4.04 4.49
N HIS A 73 -10.04 2.79 4.55
CA HIS A 73 -8.86 2.41 5.33
C HIS A 73 -7.59 3.11 4.80
N VAL A 74 -7.35 3.10 3.49
CA VAL A 74 -6.21 3.79 2.86
C VAL A 74 -6.26 5.29 3.12
N ALA A 75 -7.43 5.91 2.96
CA ALA A 75 -7.59 7.35 3.23
C ALA A 75 -7.28 7.69 4.70
N HIS A 76 -7.77 6.87 5.64
CA HIS A 76 -7.44 7.01 7.05
C HIS A 76 -5.93 6.86 7.28
N TYR A 77 -5.30 5.82 6.74
CA TYR A 77 -3.87 5.58 6.94
C TYR A 77 -3.03 6.78 6.45
N LEU A 78 -3.35 7.30 5.26
CA LEU A 78 -2.61 8.42 4.67
C LEU A 78 -2.81 9.73 5.46
N ASP A 79 -4.00 9.99 5.98
CA ASP A 79 -4.30 11.23 6.72
C ASP A 79 -3.88 11.18 8.20
N VAL A 80 -4.00 10.02 8.84
CA VAL A 80 -3.76 9.88 10.29
C VAL A 80 -2.35 9.40 10.60
N HIS A 81 -1.80 8.51 9.78
CA HIS A 81 -0.50 7.88 10.05
C HIS A 81 0.63 8.44 9.19
N CYS A 82 0.31 8.88 7.96
CA CYS A 82 1.34 9.46 7.10
C CYS A 82 1.42 10.98 7.18
N ARG A 83 0.33 11.70 7.43
CA ARG A 83 0.35 13.16 7.37
C ARG A 83 1.08 13.76 8.57
N VAL A 84 2.11 14.55 8.30
CA VAL A 84 2.89 15.26 9.31
C VAL A 84 2.74 16.77 9.10
N ILE A 85 2.15 17.45 10.08
CA ILE A 85 2.02 18.91 10.06
C ILE A 85 3.12 19.49 10.95
N ARG A 86 4.16 20.06 10.32
CA ARG A 86 5.24 20.75 11.06
C ARG A 86 4.88 22.20 11.33
N ARG A 87 4.23 22.85 10.36
CA ARG A 87 3.68 24.22 10.42
C ARG A 87 2.37 24.28 9.64
N PRO A 88 1.53 25.31 9.82
CA PRO A 88 0.26 25.46 9.09
C PRO A 88 0.41 25.42 7.55
N ASP A 89 1.54 25.90 7.03
CA ASP A 89 1.94 25.93 5.62
C ASP A 89 2.93 24.83 5.22
N ASP A 90 3.34 23.99 6.18
CA ASP A 90 4.33 22.92 6.01
C ASP A 90 3.74 21.56 6.38
N ILE A 91 2.92 21.06 5.46
CA ILE A 91 2.40 19.70 5.49
C ILE A 91 3.37 18.82 4.70
N ARG A 92 3.83 17.76 5.37
CA ARG A 92 4.67 16.70 4.82
C ARG A 92 3.97 15.36 5.04
N TYR A 93 4.52 14.33 4.44
CA TYR A 93 4.06 12.96 4.63
C TYR A 93 5.24 12.09 5.05
N MET A 94 5.02 11.14 5.95
CA MET A 94 6.03 10.20 6.41
C MET A 94 5.47 8.79 6.25
N CYS A 95 6.21 7.88 5.62
CA CYS A 95 5.82 6.49 5.61
C CYS A 95 5.99 5.91 7.02
N PHE A 96 4.97 5.28 7.60
CA PHE A 96 5.09 4.71 8.95
C PHE A 96 5.81 3.34 8.96
N GLU A 97 6.01 2.72 7.80
CA GLU A 97 6.71 1.44 7.66
C GLU A 97 8.24 1.60 7.55
N CYS A 98 8.73 2.65 6.89
CA CYS A 98 10.18 2.89 6.72
C CYS A 98 10.66 4.28 7.19
N PHE A 99 9.75 5.15 7.63
CA PHE A 99 10.03 6.51 8.13
C PHE A 99 10.62 7.49 7.09
N GLU A 100 10.56 7.17 5.80
CA GLU A 100 10.91 8.13 4.75
C GLU A 100 9.91 9.29 4.67
N GLU A 101 10.43 10.50 4.44
CA GLU A 101 9.64 11.72 4.32
C GLU A 101 9.39 12.14 2.86
N PHE A 102 8.18 12.62 2.61
CA PHE A 102 7.67 13.02 1.30
C PHE A 102 7.05 14.41 1.37
N LEU A 103 7.18 15.15 0.28
CA LEU A 103 6.66 16.53 0.19
C LEU A 103 5.15 16.59 -0.01
N ASN A 104 4.54 15.53 -0.53
CA ASN A 104 3.12 15.52 -0.88
C ASN A 104 2.53 14.09 -0.84
N LEU A 105 1.20 14.04 -0.85
CA LEU A 105 0.41 12.81 -0.77
C LEU A 105 0.72 11.83 -1.91
N ARG A 106 0.88 12.35 -3.14
CA ARG A 106 1.13 11.51 -4.31
C ARG A 106 2.45 10.77 -4.19
N SER A 107 3.50 11.46 -3.73
CA SER A 107 4.83 10.86 -3.54
C SER A 107 4.83 9.75 -2.49
N VAL A 108 4.09 9.89 -1.38
CA VAL A 108 3.98 8.79 -0.39
C VAL A 108 3.11 7.64 -0.90
N GLN A 109 2.06 7.90 -1.70
CA GLN A 109 1.25 6.85 -2.34
C GLN A 109 2.05 6.03 -3.36
N ASP A 110 2.82 6.72 -4.21
CA ASP A 110 3.70 6.06 -5.19
C ASP A 110 4.77 5.24 -4.45
N HIS A 111 5.33 5.76 -3.36
CA HIS A 111 6.26 5.02 -2.51
C HIS A 111 5.63 3.78 -1.86
N LEU A 112 4.45 3.91 -1.23
CA LEU A 112 3.72 2.79 -0.64
C LEU A 112 3.47 1.69 -1.67
N SER A 113 2.97 2.05 -2.85
CA SER A 113 2.62 1.07 -3.89
C SER A 113 3.80 0.37 -4.55
N LEU A 114 4.99 0.98 -4.56
CA LEU A 114 6.17 0.44 -5.21
C LEU A 114 7.17 -0.19 -4.25
N GLN A 115 7.21 0.25 -2.99
CA GLN A 115 8.22 -0.17 -2.02
C GLN A 115 7.64 -1.06 -0.94
N HIS A 116 6.36 -0.89 -0.59
CA HIS A 116 5.74 -1.68 0.47
C HIS A 116 4.91 -2.82 -0.12
N GLY A 117 4.57 -3.80 0.73
CA GLY A 117 4.04 -5.12 0.30
C GLY A 117 2.73 -5.07 -0.48
N ALA A 118 2.22 -6.26 -0.82
CA ALA A 118 1.04 -6.47 -1.66
C ALA A 118 -0.18 -5.59 -1.35
N MET A 119 -0.34 -5.16 -0.08
CA MET A 119 -1.38 -4.22 0.34
C MET A 119 -1.46 -2.97 -0.52
N TRP A 120 -0.33 -2.34 -0.74
CA TRP A 120 -0.27 -1.03 -1.37
C TRP A 120 -0.20 -1.12 -2.89
N PHE A 121 0.18 -2.28 -3.44
CA PHE A 121 0.21 -2.50 -4.88
C PHE A 121 -1.17 -2.31 -5.52
N THR A 122 -2.24 -2.61 -4.78
CA THR A 122 -3.63 -2.36 -5.21
C THR A 122 -3.93 -0.88 -5.49
N LEU A 123 -3.12 0.07 -5.00
CA LEU A 123 -3.26 1.49 -5.32
C LEU A 123 -2.89 1.84 -6.78
N LEU A 124 -2.25 0.93 -7.51
CA LEU A 124 -1.92 1.09 -8.93
C LEU A 124 -3.02 0.58 -9.88
N LEU A 125 -4.09 -0.03 -9.35
CA LEU A 125 -5.21 -0.61 -10.10
C LEU A 125 -6.45 0.30 -10.02
#